data_AF-A0A7V9JD78-F1
#
_entry.id   AF-A0A7V9JD78-F1
#
_cell.length_a   1.000
_cell.length_b   1.000
_cell.length_c   1.000
_cell.angle_alpha   90.00
_cell.angle_beta   90.00
_cell.angle_gamma   90.00
#
_symmetry.space_group_name_H-M   'P 1'
#
loop_
_entity.id
_entity.type
_entity.pdbx_description
1 polymer ?
#
loop_
_entity_poly.entity_id
_entity_poly.type
_entity_poly.pdbx_seq_one_letter_code
_entity_poly.pdbx_strand_id
1 'polypeptide(L)'
;MTPAVFRGALWAVALAFPLAAICALFYRFPVPFSGYQTGLVAVPGALVAVVFYGILGGFPALLTAGGLGGAAAHTLGRPDRQHVRRLTLVFTGLIALLAVGLLAILDKLIGPW
;
A
#
# COMPACT_ATOMS: atom_id res chain seq x y z
N MET A 1 4.73 -15.66 -16.10
CA MET A 1 3.86 -14.47 -15.93
C MET A 1 3.02 -14.57 -14.65
N THR A 2 2.22 -15.62 -14.47
CA THR A 2 1.39 -15.86 -13.27
C THR A 2 2.09 -15.72 -11.90
N PRO A 3 3.33 -16.19 -11.65
CA PRO A 3 3.93 -16.06 -10.31
C PRO A 3 4.30 -14.61 -9.95
N ALA A 4 4.64 -13.78 -10.93
CA ALA A 4 5.00 -12.38 -10.68
C ALA A 4 3.75 -11.54 -10.39
N VAL A 5 2.65 -11.79 -11.10
CA VAL A 5 1.34 -11.16 -10.85
C VAL A 5 0.84 -11.47 -9.44
N PHE A 6 0.82 -12.75 -9.06
CA PHE A 6 0.35 -13.14 -7.73
C PHE A 6 1.22 -12.57 -6.61
N ARG A 7 2.54 -12.63 -6.75
CA ARG A 7 3.47 -11.98 -5.81
C ARG A 7 3.26 -10.48 -5.76
N GLY A 8 3.04 -9.86 -6.92
CA GLY A 8 2.76 -8.44 -7.04
C GLY A 8 1.56 -8.02 -6.19
N ALA A 9 0.45 -8.72 -6.36
CA ALA A 9 -0.78 -8.49 -5.61
C ALA A 9 -0.56 -8.63 -4.09
N LEU A 10 0.10 -9.71 -3.65
CA LEU A 10 0.36 -9.95 -2.23
C LEU A 10 1.30 -8.92 -1.62
N TRP A 11 2.37 -8.53 -2.32
CA TRP A 11 3.31 -7.54 -1.83
C TRP A 11 2.69 -6.16 -1.70
N ALA A 12 1.80 -5.76 -2.60
CA ALA A 12 1.10 -4.48 -2.49
C ALA A 12 0.26 -4.39 -1.21
N VAL A 13 -0.46 -5.47 -0.86
CA VAL A 13 -1.22 -5.54 0.40
C VAL A 13 -0.28 -5.59 1.60
N ALA A 14 0.73 -6.46 1.57
CA ALA A 14 1.65 -6.62 2.68
C ALA A 14 2.42 -5.34 3.00
N LEU A 15 2.85 -4.59 1.99
CA LEU A 15 3.57 -3.33 2.15
C LEU A 15 2.69 -2.18 2.65
N ALA A 16 1.37 -2.24 2.46
CA ALA A 16 0.47 -1.21 2.98
C ALA A 16 0.54 -1.08 4.52
N PHE A 17 0.75 -2.18 5.25
CA PHE A 17 0.88 -2.18 6.71
C PHE A 17 2.09 -1.40 7.24
N PRO A 18 3.35 -1.75 6.89
CA PRO A 18 4.51 -1.01 7.36
C PRO A 18 4.50 0.43 6.81
N LEU A 19 4.00 0.67 5.60
CA LEU A 19 3.90 2.01 5.05
C LEU A 19 2.88 2.87 5.81
N ALA A 20 1.72 2.33 6.19
CA ALA A 20 0.76 3.03 7.04
C ALA A 20 1.33 3.32 8.44
N ALA A 21 2.07 2.37 9.02
CA ALA A 21 2.77 2.60 10.29
C ALA A 21 3.80 3.73 10.16
N ILE A 22 4.64 3.72 9.11
CA ILE A 22 5.61 4.79 8.83
C ILE A 22 4.88 6.13 8.62
N CYS A 23 3.80 6.15 7.84
CA CYS A 23 2.99 7.35 7.65
C CYS A 23 2.42 7.86 8.98
N ALA A 24 1.91 7.00 9.86
CA ALA A 24 1.42 7.41 11.16
C ALA A 24 2.52 7.93 12.09
N LEU A 25 3.75 7.43 11.97
CA LEU A 25 4.89 7.91 12.75
C LEU A 25 5.30 9.34 12.39
N PHE A 26 5.32 9.67 11.10
CA PHE A 26 5.87 10.94 10.61
C PHE A 26 4.81 11.93 10.11
N TYR A 27 3.59 11.47 9.89
CA TYR A 27 2.50 12.24 9.31
C TYR A 27 1.17 11.92 10.01
N ARG A 28 0.16 12.76 9.79
CA ARG A 28 -1.18 12.51 10.31
C ARG A 28 -1.85 11.43 9.47
N PHE A 29 -2.20 10.30 10.07
CA PHE A 29 -2.86 9.18 9.40
C PHE A 29 -4.30 9.03 9.91
N PRO A 30 -5.27 8.75 9.03
CA PRO A 30 -6.65 8.55 9.45
C PRO A 30 -6.79 7.24 10.23
N VAL A 31 -7.23 7.35 11.49
CA VAL A 31 -7.56 6.22 12.35
C VAL A 31 -9.09 6.11 12.46
N PRO A 32 -9.70 4.96 12.10
CA PRO A 32 -11.14 4.74 12.22
C PRO A 32 -11.65 5.13 13.61
N PHE A 33 -12.73 5.92 13.65
CA PHE A 33 -13.39 6.37 14.89
C PHE A 33 -12.52 7.23 15.83
N SER A 34 -11.33 7.65 15.43
CA SER A 34 -10.44 8.46 16.27
C SER A 34 -9.74 9.61 15.53
N GLY A 35 -10.13 9.84 14.27
CA GLY A 35 -9.64 10.94 13.45
C GLY A 35 -8.18 10.79 13.03
N TYR A 36 -7.58 11.91 12.63
CA TYR A 36 -6.20 11.96 12.14
C TYR A 36 -5.19 12.08 13.27
N GLN A 37 -4.37 11.05 13.44
CA GLN A 37 -3.38 10.94 14.53
C GLN A 37 -1.95 10.80 14.00
N THR A 38 -0.96 11.11 14.84
CA THR A 38 0.45 10.97 14.51
C THR A 38 1.27 10.51 15.73
N GLY A 39 2.44 9.93 15.50
CA GLY A 39 3.37 9.44 16.51
C GLY A 39 3.22 7.94 16.83
N LEU A 40 4.02 7.44 17.77
CA LEU A 40 4.08 6.02 18.13
C LEU A 40 2.73 5.44 18.58
N VAL A 41 1.92 6.24 19.29
CA VAL A 41 0.60 5.85 19.78
C VAL A 41 -0.40 5.62 18.64
N ALA A 42 -0.19 6.26 17.48
CA ALA A 42 -1.07 6.12 16.32
C ALA A 42 -0.82 4.83 15.51
N VAL A 43 0.31 4.16 15.71
CA VAL A 43 0.72 2.99 14.91
C VAL A 43 -0.29 1.83 14.98
N PRO A 44 -0.76 1.38 16.17
CA PRO A 44 -1.78 0.33 16.23
C PRO A 44 -3.07 0.70 15.49
N GLY A 45 -3.52 1.95 15.66
CA GLY A 45 -4.69 2.49 14.96
C GLY A 45 -4.51 2.52 13.44
N ALA A 46 -3.31 2.86 12.95
CA ALA A 46 -2.99 2.85 11.52
C ALA A 46 -2.98 1.44 10.92
N LEU A 47 -2.54 0.42 11.67
CA LEU A 47 -2.63 -0.97 11.22
C LEU A 47 -4.09 -1.44 11.11
N VAL A 48 -4.94 -1.06 12.08
CA VAL A 48 -6.39 -1.30 12.02
C VAL A 48 -7.02 -0.56 10.84
N ALA A 49 -6.59 0.68 10.59
CA ALA A 49 -7.04 1.47 9.46
C ALA A 49 -6.77 0.78 8.12
N VAL A 50 -5.59 0.18 7.92
CA VAL A 50 -5.29 -0.59 6.69
C VAL A 50 -6.29 -1.71 6.48
N VAL A 51 -6.68 -2.44 7.53
CA VAL A 51 -7.69 -3.48 7.44
C VAL A 51 -9.07 -2.89 7.15
N PHE A 52 -9.46 -1.85 7.88
CA PHE A 52 -10.76 -1.20 7.76
C PHE A 52 -10.97 -0.63 6.35
N TYR A 53 -10.08 0.24 5.88
CA TYR A 53 -10.15 0.83 4.53
C TYR A 53 -9.84 -0.19 3.44
N GLY A 54 -9.04 -1.22 3.77
CA GLY A 54 -8.79 -2.36 2.90
C GLY A 54 -10.07 -3.12 2.55
N ILE A 55 -10.87 -3.47 3.55
CA ILE A 55 -12.15 -4.19 3.34
C ILE A 55 -13.15 -3.31 2.59
N LEU A 56 -13.16 -1.99 2.81
CA LEU A 56 -14.03 -1.04 2.10
C LEU A 56 -13.67 -0.81 0.63
N GLY A 57 -12.65 -1.50 0.10
CA GLY A 57 -12.27 -1.45 -1.32
C GLY A 57 -10.78 -1.27 -1.56
N GLY A 58 -10.00 -0.90 -0.54
CA GLY A 58 -8.56 -0.74 -0.64
C GLY A 58 -7.82 -2.04 -1.01
N PHE A 59 -8.25 -3.20 -0.49
CA PHE A 59 -7.62 -4.48 -0.79
C PHE A 59 -7.87 -4.93 -2.24
N PRO A 60 -9.12 -4.95 -2.76
CA PRO A 60 -9.33 -5.17 -4.19
C PRO A 60 -8.49 -4.24 -5.07
N ALA A 61 -8.42 -2.94 -4.74
CA ALA A 61 -7.62 -1.98 -5.50
C ALA A 61 -6.12 -2.33 -5.47
N LEU A 62 -5.55 -2.60 -4.29
CA LEU A 62 -4.15 -2.98 -4.11
C LEU A 62 -3.80 -4.31 -4.76
N LEU A 63 -4.67 -5.32 -4.66
CA LEU A 63 -4.46 -6.62 -5.30
C LEU A 63 -4.41 -6.47 -6.82
N THR A 64 -5.33 -5.67 -7.38
CA THR A 64 -5.41 -5.45 -8.83
C THR A 64 -4.21 -4.65 -9.33
N ALA A 65 -3.94 -3.49 -8.71
CA ALA A 65 -2.81 -2.64 -9.07
C ALA A 65 -1.47 -3.36 -8.85
N GLY A 66 -1.28 -4.02 -7.70
CA GLY A 66 -0.10 -4.82 -7.40
C GLY A 66 0.11 -5.96 -8.39
N GLY A 67 -0.96 -6.63 -8.80
CA GLY A 67 -0.94 -7.63 -9.85
C GLY A 67 -0.45 -7.08 -11.19
N LEU A 68 -0.94 -5.89 -11.59
CA LEU A 68 -0.47 -5.19 -12.78
C LEU A 68 1.01 -4.77 -12.65
N GLY A 69 1.44 -4.30 -11.48
CA GLY A 69 2.86 -4.03 -11.19
C GLY A 69 3.72 -5.29 -11.34
N GLY A 70 3.25 -6.43 -10.85
CA GLY A 70 3.92 -7.72 -11.03
C GLY A 70 3.98 -8.17 -12.51
N ALA A 71 2.92 -7.90 -13.29
CA ALA A 71 2.92 -8.15 -14.73
C ALA A 71 3.96 -7.28 -15.46
N ALA A 72 3.99 -5.97 -15.17
CA ALA A 72 4.93 -5.03 -15.75
C ALA A 72 6.39 -5.35 -15.39
N ALA A 73 6.65 -5.72 -14.14
CA ALA A 73 7.98 -6.15 -13.70
C ALA A 73 8.47 -7.41 -14.45
N HIS A 74 7.55 -8.32 -14.75
CA HIS A 74 7.85 -9.54 -15.50
C HIS A 74 8.11 -9.27 -16.98
N THR A 75 7.42 -8.31 -17.61
CA THR A 75 7.69 -7.95 -19.02
C THR A 75 9.01 -7.22 -19.17
N LEU A 76 9.35 -6.31 -18.23
CA LEU A 76 10.56 -5.50 -18.28
C LEU A 76 11.83 -6.25 -17.82
N GLY A 77 11.72 -7.13 -16.82
CA GLY A 77 12.90 -7.74 -16.19
C GLY A 77 13.41 -9.02 -16.84
N ARG A 78 12.81 -9.48 -17.94
CA ARG A 78 13.22 -10.74 -18.59
C ARG A 78 14.55 -10.57 -19.33
N PRO A 79 15.43 -11.59 -19.33
CA PRO A 79 15.22 -12.95 -18.80
C PRO A 79 15.64 -13.17 -17.32
N ASP A 80 16.20 -12.18 -16.64
CA ASP A 80 16.76 -12.33 -15.29
C ASP A 80 15.67 -12.39 -14.18
N ARG A 81 15.54 -13.55 -13.53
CA ARG A 81 14.59 -13.77 -12.43
C ARG A 81 14.85 -12.87 -11.23
N GLN A 82 16.10 -12.55 -10.93
CA GLN A 82 16.46 -11.68 -9.81
C GLN A 82 16.02 -10.24 -10.11
N HIS A 83 16.23 -9.79 -11.35
CA HIS A 83 15.78 -8.49 -11.82
C HIS A 83 14.25 -8.36 -11.76
N VAL A 84 13.50 -9.36 -12.25
CA VAL A 84 12.01 -9.38 -12.15
C VAL A 84 11.54 -9.27 -10.70
N ARG A 85 12.19 -9.98 -9.76
CA ARG A 85 11.80 -9.95 -8.34
C ARG A 85 12.04 -8.58 -7.72
N ARG A 86 13.17 -7.92 -8.02
CA ARG A 86 13.47 -6.56 -7.57
C ARG A 86 12.46 -5.56 -8.15
N LEU A 87 12.20 -5.59 -9.45
CA LEU A 87 11.22 -4.72 -10.08
C LEU A 87 9.81 -4.91 -9.51
N THR A 88 9.42 -6.15 -9.21
CA THR A 88 8.11 -6.44 -8.60
C THR A 88 8.00 -5.72 -7.26
N LEU A 89 8.99 -5.87 -6.37
CA LEU A 89 8.99 -5.19 -5.06
C LEU A 89 8.96 -3.67 -5.20
N VAL A 90 9.73 -3.10 -6.14
CA VAL A 90 9.76 -1.66 -6.40
C VAL A 90 8.38 -1.17 -6.86
N PHE A 91 7.79 -1.78 -7.89
CA PHE A 91 6.50 -1.35 -8.40
C PHE A 91 5.38 -1.53 -7.38
N THR A 92 5.32 -2.65 -6.66
CA THR A 92 4.31 -2.85 -5.64
C THR A 92 4.50 -1.92 -4.45
N GLY A 93 5.75 -1.62 -4.07
CA GLY A 93 6.06 -0.68 -3.02
C GLY A 93 5.62 0.73 -3.37
N LEU A 94 5.86 1.17 -4.62
CA LEU A 94 5.38 2.46 -5.11
C LEU A 94 3.84 2.53 -5.12
N ILE A 95 3.17 1.47 -5.55
CA ILE A 95 1.70 1.39 -5.55
C ILE A 95 1.15 1.47 -4.12
N ALA A 96 1.71 0.70 -3.19
CA ALA A 96 1.30 0.71 -1.78
C ALA A 96 1.57 2.08 -1.15
N LEU A 97 2.72 2.69 -1.43
CA LEU A 97 3.08 4.02 -0.95
C LEU A 97 2.11 5.09 -1.45
N LEU A 98 1.77 5.06 -2.74
CA LEU A 98 0.78 5.98 -3.32
C LEU A 98 -0.59 5.79 -2.69
N ALA A 99 -1.05 4.55 -2.51
CA ALA A 99 -2.35 4.26 -1.90
C ALA A 99 -2.43 4.75 -0.45
N VAL A 100 -1.42 4.43 0.36
CA VAL A 100 -1.33 4.87 1.77
C VAL A 100 -1.19 6.40 1.85
N GLY A 101 -0.37 6.99 0.98
CA GLY A 101 -0.18 8.44 0.91
C GLY A 101 -1.47 9.18 0.54
N LEU A 102 -2.21 8.69 -0.47
CA LEU A 102 -3.52 9.24 -0.86
C LEU A 102 -4.51 9.20 0.30
N LEU A 103 -4.53 8.09 1.04
CA LEU A 103 -5.38 7.97 2.22
C LEU A 103 -4.97 8.96 3.32
N ALA A 104 -3.66 9.17 3.51
CA ALA A 104 -3.13 10.10 4.49
C ALA A 104 -3.42 11.57 4.16
N ILE A 105 -3.55 11.94 2.89
CA ILE A 105 -3.89 13.31 2.47
C ILE A 105 -5.37 13.49 2.14
N LEU A 106 -6.19 12.47 2.39
CA LEU A 106 -7.59 12.44 1.97
C LEU A 106 -8.38 13.61 2.58
N ASP A 107 -8.05 14.03 3.81
CA ASP A 107 -8.62 15.22 4.46
C ASP A 107 -8.42 16.51 3.66
N LYS A 108 -7.31 16.62 2.90
CA LYS A 108 -7.02 17.78 2.05
C LYS A 108 -7.87 17.81 0.79
N LEU A 109 -8.30 16.64 0.32
CA LEU A 109 -9.03 16.51 -0.94
C LEU A 109 -10.54 16.66 -0.75
N ILE A 110 -11.09 16.12 0.34
CA ILE A 110 -12.55 16.08 0.55
C ILE A 110 -13.02 16.81 1.81
N GLY A 111 -12.09 17.45 2.53
CA GLY A 111 -12.36 18.22 3.75
C GLY A 111 -12.06 17.46 5.04
N PRO A 112 -11.93 18.18 6.16
CA PRO A 112 -11.72 17.57 7.47
C PRO A 112 -12.96 16.75 7.87
N TRP A 113 -12.71 15.53 8.33
CA TRP A 113 -13.69 14.61 8.90
C TRP A 113 -13.70 14.73 10.41
#